data_AF-A0A525JIH3-F1
#
_entry.id   AF-A0A525JIH3-F1
#
_cell.length_a   1.000
_cell.length_b   1.000
_cell.length_c   1.000
_cell.angle_alpha   90.00
_cell.angle_beta   90.00
_cell.angle_gamma   90.00
#
_symmetry.space_group_name_H-M   'P 1'
#
loop_
_entity.id
_entity.type
_entity.pdbx_description
1 polymer ?
#
loop_
_entity_poly.entity_id
_entity_poly.type
_entity_poly.pdbx_seq_one_letter_code
_entity_poly.pdbx_strand_id
1 'polypeptide(L)'
;MEAFYMYQRSAGILAWTVALSALLMSQAVKAAPTECSARVREFLDRPTTAVSSKVRTCWSLIDESPNRFGRLLQLVAAGNRVAAQYLASNFGATDGGNAEDATIALSQFADHAGDQPLLELVQQGVLSEVQIQDIYGSTSPTFTDRLETQLDELTRRRARLQALHTVTLSKEKSYALDGVGHSISQVRAAMGHKP
;
A
#
# COMPACT_ATOMS: atom_id res chain seq x y z
N MET A 1 -88.66 6.64 8.64
CA MET A 1 -88.63 5.89 9.91
C MET A 1 -87.16 5.71 10.22
N GLU A 2 -86.62 6.56 11.11
CA GLU A 2 -86.31 6.18 12.51
C GLU A 2 -85.32 5.01 12.56
N ALA A 3 -84.26 4.96 13.36
CA ALA A 3 -83.59 5.80 14.34
C ALA A 3 -82.36 4.96 14.79
N PHE A 4 -81.61 5.42 15.79
CA PHE A 4 -80.54 4.74 16.55
C PHE A 4 -79.11 4.85 15.99
N TYR A 5 -78.28 5.78 16.48
CA TYR A 5 -77.61 5.93 17.80
C TYR A 5 -76.32 5.11 17.97
N MET A 6 -75.24 5.87 18.20
CA MET A 6 -74.15 5.66 19.17
C MET A 6 -73.67 4.24 19.48
N TYR A 7 -72.39 4.00 19.22
CA TYR A 7 -71.35 3.43 20.13
C TYR A 7 -70.13 3.16 19.21
N GLN A 8 -68.85 3.41 19.51
CA GLN A 8 -68.16 3.52 20.78
C GLN A 8 -66.77 4.11 20.48
N ARG A 9 -66.39 5.17 21.21
CA ARG A 9 -64.98 5.54 21.41
C ARG A 9 -64.33 4.47 22.28
N SER A 10 -63.08 4.10 21.99
CA SER A 10 -61.97 3.77 22.91
C SER A 10 -61.11 2.61 22.41
N ALA A 11 -59.94 2.91 21.86
CA ALA A 11 -58.75 2.06 21.98
C ALA A 11 -57.51 2.90 21.65
N GLY A 12 -57.24 3.88 22.51
CA GLY A 12 -55.90 4.41 22.64
C GLY A 12 -55.01 3.42 23.37
N ILE A 13 -53.70 3.60 23.21
CA ILE A 13 -52.62 3.08 24.08
C ILE A 13 -52.21 1.62 23.82
N LEU A 14 -51.82 1.25 22.58
CA LEU A 14 -50.95 0.07 22.35
C LEU A 14 -50.01 0.25 21.14
N ALA A 15 -49.55 1.47 20.85
CA ALA A 15 -48.69 1.74 19.68
C ALA A 15 -47.27 2.24 20.01
N TRP A 16 -46.88 2.31 21.29
CA TRP A 16 -45.62 2.97 21.70
C TRP A 16 -44.67 2.13 22.57
N THR A 17 -44.85 0.82 22.67
CA THR A 17 -43.97 -0.06 23.48
C THR A 17 -43.19 -1.11 22.68
N VAL A 18 -43.30 -1.15 21.35
CA VAL A 18 -42.47 -2.07 20.53
C VAL A 18 -41.28 -1.37 19.88
N ALA A 19 -41.28 -0.04 19.80
CA ALA A 19 -40.19 0.72 19.14
C ALA A 19 -38.93 0.92 20.02
N LEU A 20 -38.99 0.66 21.33
CA LEU A 20 -37.85 0.90 22.24
C LEU A 20 -36.97 -0.35 22.48
N SER A 21 -37.47 -1.55 22.19
CA SER A 21 -36.72 -2.80 22.42
C SER A 21 -35.82 -3.20 21.25
N ALA A 22 -36.01 -2.61 20.06
CA ALA A 22 -35.17 -2.86 18.90
C ALA A 22 -33.90 -2.00 18.86
N LEU A 23 -33.82 -0.92 19.66
CA LEU A 23 -32.67 -0.01 19.66
C LEU A 23 -31.53 -0.44 20.60
N LEU A 24 -31.74 -1.41 21.48
CA LEU A 24 -30.77 -1.84 22.49
C LEU A 24 -30.00 -3.12 22.14
N MET A 25 -30.30 -3.79 21.01
CA MET A 25 -29.62 -5.02 20.59
C MET A 25 -28.59 -4.84 19.48
N SER A 26 -28.36 -3.61 18.99
CA SER A 26 -27.21 -3.29 18.12
C SER A 26 -25.96 -2.92 18.91
N GLN A 27 -25.75 -3.52 20.09
CA GLN A 27 -24.41 -3.59 20.65
C GLN A 27 -23.64 -4.56 19.77
N ALA A 28 -23.05 -4.01 18.71
CA ALA A 28 -22.01 -4.66 17.93
C ALA A 28 -21.03 -5.27 18.94
N VAL A 29 -21.11 -6.59 19.11
CA VAL A 29 -20.10 -7.35 19.83
C VAL A 29 -18.82 -7.03 19.08
N LYS A 30 -18.02 -6.11 19.62
CA LYS A 30 -16.67 -5.84 19.11
C LYS A 30 -15.94 -7.14 19.31
N ALA A 31 -15.95 -7.99 18.29
CA ALA A 31 -15.16 -9.21 18.25
C ALA A 31 -13.75 -8.79 18.65
N ALA A 32 -13.22 -9.44 19.69
CA ALA A 32 -11.87 -9.15 20.14
C ALA A 32 -10.96 -9.23 18.91
N PRO A 33 -10.06 -8.25 18.71
CA PRO A 33 -9.15 -8.31 17.57
C PRO A 33 -8.43 -9.64 17.64
N THR A 34 -8.46 -10.39 16.52
CA THR A 34 -7.63 -11.58 16.37
C THR A 34 -6.18 -11.22 16.69
N GLU A 35 -5.37 -12.17 17.15
CA GLU A 35 -3.96 -11.93 17.44
C GLU A 35 -3.27 -11.21 16.27
N CYS A 36 -3.58 -11.62 15.02
CA CYS A 36 -3.11 -10.94 13.82
C CYS A 36 -3.53 -9.47 13.73
N SER A 37 -4.80 -9.13 13.99
CA SER A 37 -5.29 -7.74 13.94
C SER A 37 -4.59 -6.84 14.96
N ALA A 38 -4.35 -7.34 16.17
CA ALA A 38 -3.61 -6.60 17.19
C ALA A 38 -2.15 -6.37 16.78
N ARG A 39 -1.48 -7.40 16.23
CA ARG A 39 -0.08 -7.32 15.78
C ARG A 39 0.13 -6.45 14.56
N VAL A 40 -0.78 -6.51 13.58
CA VAL A 40 -0.76 -5.63 12.41
C VAL A 40 -0.91 -4.18 12.85
N ARG A 41 -1.83 -3.87 13.78
CA ARG A 41 -1.96 -2.51 14.33
C ARG A 41 -0.67 -2.05 15.00
N GLU A 42 -0.14 -2.86 15.91
CA GLU A 42 1.12 -2.56 16.62
C GLU A 42 2.26 -2.28 15.62
N PHE A 43 2.39 -3.10 14.59
CA PHE A 43 3.40 -2.94 13.54
C PHE A 43 3.22 -1.64 12.73
N LEU A 44 2.00 -1.32 12.28
CA LEU A 44 1.73 -0.13 11.48
C LEU A 44 1.80 1.18 12.28
N ASP A 45 1.61 1.11 13.60
CA ASP A 45 1.79 2.26 14.50
C ASP A 45 3.27 2.50 14.79
N ARG A 46 4.05 1.42 14.98
CA ARG A 46 5.46 1.49 15.38
C ARG A 46 6.32 0.41 14.69
N PRO A 47 6.72 0.61 13.43
CA PRO A 47 7.60 -0.31 12.71
C PRO A 47 9.07 -0.12 13.13
N THR A 48 9.38 -0.39 14.41
CA THR A 48 10.71 -0.11 15.01
C THR A 48 11.58 -1.34 15.19
N THR A 49 11.02 -2.55 15.09
CA THR A 49 11.74 -3.83 15.27
C THR A 49 11.63 -4.71 14.04
N ALA A 50 12.49 -5.74 13.94
CA ALA A 50 12.35 -6.77 12.92
C ALA A 50 10.91 -7.29 12.84
N VAL A 51 10.44 -7.55 11.62
CA VAL A 51 9.10 -8.10 11.40
C VAL A 51 9.00 -9.43 12.13
N SER A 52 8.13 -9.51 13.14
CA SER A 52 7.88 -10.77 13.83
C SER A 52 7.35 -11.82 12.85
N SER A 53 7.72 -13.09 13.05
CA SER A 53 7.20 -14.21 12.23
C SER A 53 5.67 -14.23 12.20
N LYS A 54 5.02 -13.80 13.28
CA LYS A 54 3.56 -13.69 13.39
C LYS A 54 2.97 -12.64 12.47
N VAL A 55 3.60 -11.46 12.33
CA VAL A 55 3.11 -10.42 11.41
C VAL A 55 3.28 -10.84 9.94
N ARG A 56 4.31 -11.63 9.62
CA ARG A 56 4.50 -12.21 8.27
C ARG A 56 3.31 -13.06 7.82
N THR A 57 2.71 -13.82 8.73
CA THR A 57 1.54 -14.66 8.41
C THR A 57 0.22 -13.88 8.32
N CYS A 58 0.20 -12.59 8.64
CA CYS A 58 -1.02 -11.76 8.67
C CYS A 58 -1.18 -10.88 7.43
N TRP A 59 -0.51 -11.19 6.31
CA TRP A 59 -0.50 -10.37 5.10
C TRP A 59 -1.89 -10.02 4.58
N SER A 60 -2.80 -11.00 4.51
CA SER A 60 -4.17 -10.78 4.01
C SER A 60 -4.92 -9.67 4.74
N LEU A 61 -4.69 -9.49 6.04
CA LEU A 61 -5.32 -8.42 6.81
C LEU A 61 -4.84 -7.02 6.41
N ILE A 62 -3.65 -6.90 5.84
CA ILE A 62 -3.09 -5.65 5.33
C ILE A 62 -3.58 -5.44 3.91
N ASP A 63 -3.41 -6.44 3.04
CA ASP A 63 -3.72 -6.35 1.60
C ASP A 63 -5.21 -6.12 1.32
N GLU A 64 -6.10 -6.83 2.01
CA GLU A 64 -7.56 -6.68 1.85
C GLU A 64 -8.11 -5.38 2.46
N SER A 65 -7.28 -4.60 3.16
CA SER A 65 -7.71 -3.39 3.88
C SER A 65 -7.01 -2.16 3.31
N PRO A 66 -7.69 -1.35 2.46
CA PRO A 66 -7.08 -0.17 1.83
C PRO A 66 -6.42 0.80 2.81
N ASN A 67 -7.01 0.98 4.00
CA ASN A 67 -6.44 1.84 5.04
C ASN A 67 -5.12 1.29 5.62
N ARG A 68 -5.01 -0.03 5.82
CA ARG A 68 -3.80 -0.65 6.36
C ARG A 68 -2.71 -0.75 5.30
N PHE A 69 -3.08 -1.14 4.09
CA PHE A 69 -2.18 -1.15 2.95
C PHE A 69 -1.64 0.25 2.69
N GLY A 70 -2.50 1.27 2.56
CA GLY A 70 -2.09 2.66 2.41
C GLY A 70 -1.18 3.15 3.54
N ARG A 71 -1.45 2.75 4.80
CA ARG A 71 -0.55 3.07 5.92
C ARG A 71 0.82 2.40 5.78
N LEU A 72 0.87 1.14 5.34
CA LEU A 72 2.13 0.44 5.05
C LEU A 72 2.91 1.18 3.97
N LEU A 73 2.27 1.51 2.85
CA LEU A 73 2.90 2.24 1.74
C LEU A 73 3.47 3.58 2.20
N GLN A 74 2.76 4.34 3.04
CA GLN A 74 3.27 5.59 3.61
C GLN A 74 4.55 5.40 4.42
N LEU A 75 4.63 4.35 5.23
CA LEU A 75 5.83 4.03 6.01
C LEU A 75 7.01 3.67 5.10
N VAL A 76 6.75 2.87 4.06
CA VAL A 76 7.75 2.48 3.06
C VAL A 76 8.27 3.73 2.34
N ALA A 77 7.38 4.53 1.76
CA ALA A 77 7.71 5.76 1.05
C ALA A 77 8.48 6.76 1.93
N ALA A 78 8.20 6.81 3.23
CA ALA A 78 8.92 7.65 4.20
C ALA A 78 10.31 7.11 4.59
N GLY A 79 10.81 6.04 3.94
CA GLY A 79 12.13 5.48 4.21
C GLY A 79 12.17 4.46 5.34
N ASN A 80 11.03 3.95 5.85
CA ASN A 80 11.07 2.94 6.90
C ASN A 80 11.51 1.58 6.36
N ARG A 81 12.74 1.18 6.71
CA ARG A 81 13.36 -0.06 6.23
C ARG A 81 12.62 -1.33 6.60
N VAL A 82 12.03 -1.40 7.81
CA VAL A 82 11.30 -2.59 8.26
C VAL A 82 10.00 -2.74 7.46
N ALA A 83 9.27 -1.65 7.25
CA ALA A 83 8.09 -1.62 6.40
C ALA A 83 8.43 -2.00 4.96
N ALA A 84 9.53 -1.48 4.40
CA ALA A 84 9.99 -1.81 3.06
C ALA A 84 10.31 -3.30 2.92
N GLN A 85 11.04 -3.87 3.89
CA GLN A 85 11.31 -5.31 3.91
C GLN A 85 10.03 -6.14 4.03
N TYR A 86 9.07 -5.69 4.85
CA TYR A 86 7.77 -6.36 5.00
C TYR A 86 6.99 -6.37 3.68
N LEU A 87 6.86 -5.21 3.04
CA LEU A 87 6.18 -5.08 1.76
C LEU A 87 6.88 -5.93 0.69
N ALA A 88 8.20 -5.82 0.57
CA ALA A 88 9.00 -6.57 -0.41
C ALA A 88 8.84 -8.09 -0.23
N SER A 89 8.83 -8.59 1.02
CA SER A 89 8.66 -10.01 1.31
C SER A 89 7.28 -10.56 0.91
N ASN A 90 6.28 -9.69 0.77
CA ASN A 90 4.92 -10.05 0.36
C ASN A 90 4.57 -9.51 -1.03
N PHE A 91 5.52 -8.91 -1.75
CA PHE A 91 5.26 -8.28 -3.05
C PHE A 91 4.78 -9.27 -4.11
N GLY A 92 5.25 -10.53 -4.06
CA GLY A 92 4.72 -11.57 -4.94
C GLY A 92 3.25 -11.94 -4.69
N ALA A 93 2.67 -11.50 -3.57
CA ALA A 93 1.27 -11.69 -3.22
C ALA A 93 0.42 -10.43 -3.44
N THR A 94 1.01 -9.29 -3.83
CA THR A 94 0.24 -8.11 -4.28
C THR A 94 -0.15 -8.28 -5.74
N ASP A 95 -1.39 -7.92 -6.10
CA ASP A 95 -1.87 -7.90 -7.48
C ASP A 95 -2.53 -6.57 -7.85
N GLY A 96 -2.85 -6.41 -9.13
CA GLY A 96 -3.59 -5.26 -9.66
C GLY A 96 -3.02 -3.90 -9.23
N GLY A 97 -3.90 -3.02 -8.76
CA GLY A 97 -3.53 -1.67 -8.30
C GLY A 97 -2.63 -1.68 -7.05
N ASN A 98 -2.76 -2.67 -6.17
CA ASN A 98 -1.90 -2.77 -4.98
C ASN A 98 -0.44 -3.05 -5.39
N ALA A 99 -0.21 -3.83 -6.43
CA ALA A 99 1.14 -4.09 -6.95
C ALA A 99 1.79 -2.82 -7.54
N GLU A 100 1.02 -2.01 -8.27
CA GLU A 100 1.49 -0.71 -8.80
C GLU A 100 1.84 0.25 -7.65
N ASP A 101 0.94 0.41 -6.69
CA ASP A 101 1.15 1.26 -5.52
C ASP A 101 2.35 0.81 -4.67
N ALA A 102 2.53 -0.50 -4.50
CA ALA A 102 3.69 -1.08 -3.82
C ALA A 102 5.00 -0.79 -4.57
N THR A 103 4.98 -0.87 -5.90
CA THR A 103 6.13 -0.55 -6.76
C THR A 103 6.55 0.90 -6.56
N ILE A 104 5.59 1.83 -6.61
CA ILE A 104 5.81 3.26 -6.40
C ILE A 104 6.35 3.52 -4.99
N ALA A 105 5.77 2.91 -3.97
CA ALA A 105 6.23 3.10 -2.59
C ALA A 105 7.66 2.61 -2.38
N LEU A 106 8.04 1.46 -2.94
CA LEU A 106 9.41 0.94 -2.88
C LEU A 106 10.40 1.81 -3.67
N SER A 107 9.97 2.42 -4.77
CA SER A 107 10.76 3.39 -5.52
C SER A 107 11.04 4.65 -4.68
N GLN A 108 10.00 5.17 -4.03
CA GLN A 108 10.11 6.29 -3.09
C GLN A 108 10.96 5.95 -1.86
N PHE A 109 10.90 4.70 -1.38
CA PHE A 109 11.79 4.22 -0.33
C PHE A 109 13.26 4.36 -0.73
N ALA A 110 13.65 3.97 -1.95
CA ALA A 110 15.03 4.14 -2.43
C ALA A 110 15.41 5.63 -2.55
N ASP A 111 14.48 6.49 -2.95
CA ASP A 111 14.72 7.93 -3.00
C ASP A 111 14.98 8.54 -1.61
N HIS A 112 14.35 8.02 -0.54
CA HIS A 112 14.48 8.56 0.83
C HIS A 112 15.56 7.87 1.67
N ALA A 113 15.65 6.54 1.62
CA ALA A 113 16.59 5.74 2.41
C ALA A 113 17.94 5.50 1.69
N GLY A 114 18.04 5.91 0.43
CA GLY A 114 19.15 5.60 -0.46
C GLY A 114 18.95 4.29 -1.22
N ASP A 115 19.73 4.09 -2.28
CA ASP A 115 19.56 2.96 -3.20
C ASP A 115 20.02 1.62 -2.58
N GLN A 116 21.06 1.66 -1.75
CA GLN A 116 21.68 0.44 -1.21
C GLN A 116 20.71 -0.49 -0.44
N PRO A 117 19.88 -0.01 0.51
CA PRO A 117 18.96 -0.88 1.24
C PRO A 117 17.97 -1.65 0.35
N LEU A 118 17.53 -1.07 -0.77
CA LEU A 118 16.64 -1.76 -1.71
C LEU A 118 17.39 -2.82 -2.53
N LEU A 119 18.61 -2.52 -2.97
CA LEU A 119 19.47 -3.50 -3.65
C LEU A 119 19.83 -4.69 -2.73
N GLU A 120 20.03 -4.45 -1.44
CA GLU A 120 20.25 -5.52 -0.45
C GLU A 120 19.05 -6.49 -0.36
N LEU A 121 17.82 -6.04 -0.61
CA LEU A 121 16.64 -6.92 -0.65
C LEU A 121 16.69 -7.87 -1.85
N VAL A 122 17.23 -7.43 -2.99
CA VAL A 122 17.43 -8.31 -4.16
C VAL A 122 18.54 -9.32 -3.89
N GLN A 123 19.66 -8.87 -3.32
CA GLN A 123 20.77 -9.76 -2.94
C GLN A 123 20.31 -10.85 -1.96
N GLN A 124 19.39 -10.52 -1.05
CA GLN A 124 18.79 -11.46 -0.09
C GLN A 124 17.71 -12.37 -0.71
N GLY A 125 17.38 -12.20 -1.99
CA GLY A 125 16.33 -12.95 -2.68
C GLY A 125 14.90 -12.59 -2.24
N VAL A 126 14.74 -11.46 -1.54
CA VAL A 126 13.41 -10.94 -1.13
C VAL A 126 12.69 -10.34 -2.33
N LEU A 127 13.43 -9.65 -3.20
CA LEU A 127 12.94 -9.13 -4.48
C LEU A 127 13.62 -9.88 -5.63
N SER A 128 12.88 -10.13 -6.71
CA SER A 128 13.41 -10.69 -7.93
C SER A 128 14.09 -9.62 -8.81
N GLU A 129 14.86 -10.10 -9.79
CA GLU A 129 15.54 -9.24 -10.78
C GLU A 129 14.55 -8.41 -11.62
N VAL A 130 13.37 -8.97 -11.91
CA VAL A 130 12.30 -8.26 -12.64
C VAL A 130 11.66 -7.21 -11.75
N GLN A 131 11.35 -7.56 -10.50
CA GLN A 131 10.70 -6.62 -9.56
C GLN A 131 11.58 -5.40 -9.30
N ILE A 132 12.90 -5.57 -9.18
CA ILE A 132 13.79 -4.41 -8.99
C ILE A 132 13.87 -3.52 -10.22
N GLN A 133 13.78 -4.07 -11.43
CA GLN A 133 13.71 -3.30 -12.67
C GLN A 133 12.43 -2.44 -12.69
N ASP A 134 11.28 -3.03 -12.37
CA ASP A 134 9.99 -2.34 -12.33
C ASP A 134 9.99 -1.23 -11.26
N ILE A 135 10.49 -1.53 -10.06
CA ILE A 135 10.59 -0.55 -8.97
C ILE A 135 11.43 0.66 -9.40
N TYR A 136 12.64 0.43 -9.91
CA TYR A 136 13.52 1.52 -10.31
C TYR A 136 13.03 2.28 -11.55
N GLY A 137 12.34 1.59 -12.46
CA GLY A 137 11.72 2.16 -13.65
C GLY A 137 10.43 2.93 -13.39
N SER A 138 9.79 2.73 -12.23
CA SER A 138 8.56 3.43 -11.86
C SER A 138 8.83 4.90 -11.50
N THR A 139 7.86 5.78 -11.79
CA THR A 139 7.90 7.20 -11.40
C THR A 139 6.69 7.52 -10.54
N SER A 140 6.75 8.63 -9.80
CA SER A 140 5.59 9.07 -9.03
C SER A 140 4.40 9.37 -9.96
N PRO A 141 3.17 8.95 -9.61
CA PRO A 141 1.97 9.20 -10.41
C PRO A 141 1.66 10.70 -10.53
N THR A 142 2.26 11.55 -9.68
CA THR A 142 2.19 13.01 -9.81
C THR A 142 2.77 13.55 -11.12
N PHE A 143 3.52 12.73 -11.85
CA PHE A 143 4.21 13.13 -13.08
C PHE A 143 3.60 12.54 -14.35
N THR A 144 2.50 11.80 -14.29
CA THR A 144 1.91 11.10 -15.46
C THR A 144 1.77 12.00 -16.70
N ASP A 145 1.41 13.27 -16.52
CA ASP A 145 1.22 14.24 -17.61
C ASP A 145 2.42 15.18 -17.85
N ARG A 146 3.56 14.92 -17.18
CA ARG A 146 4.76 15.78 -17.19
C ARG A 146 5.98 14.97 -17.58
N LEU A 147 6.04 14.55 -18.84
CA LEU A 147 7.11 13.70 -19.38
C LEU A 147 8.52 14.27 -19.11
N GLU A 148 8.70 15.59 -19.18
CA GLU A 148 9.98 16.24 -18.84
C GLU A 148 10.36 16.00 -17.38
N THR A 149 9.40 16.15 -16.46
CA THR A 149 9.64 15.90 -15.02
C THR A 149 9.91 14.42 -14.74
N GLN A 150 9.21 13.50 -15.41
CA GLN A 150 9.50 12.06 -15.32
C GLN A 150 10.94 11.76 -15.78
N LEU A 151 11.35 12.32 -16.92
CA LEU A 151 12.68 12.12 -17.47
C LEU A 151 13.77 12.65 -16.53
N ASP A 152 13.56 13.80 -15.92
CA ASP A 152 14.47 14.39 -14.95
C ASP A 152 14.60 13.54 -13.67
N GLU A 153 13.49 13.00 -13.16
CA GLU A 153 13.49 12.07 -12.03
C GLU A 153 14.30 10.81 -12.34
N LEU A 154 13.98 10.13 -13.45
CA LEU A 154 14.68 8.90 -13.86
C LEU A 154 16.16 9.15 -14.13
N THR A 155 16.52 10.29 -14.75
CA THR A 155 17.92 10.65 -15.01
C THR A 155 18.67 10.87 -13.71
N ARG A 156 18.07 11.55 -12.71
CA ARG A 156 18.68 11.69 -11.39
C ARG A 156 18.84 10.36 -10.69
N ARG A 157 17.83 9.48 -10.73
CA ARG A 157 17.90 8.13 -10.15
C ARG A 157 19.03 7.32 -10.78
N ARG A 158 19.15 7.32 -12.12
CA ARG A 158 20.27 6.68 -12.83
C ARG A 158 21.62 7.20 -12.35
N ALA A 159 21.78 8.51 -12.21
CA ALA A 159 23.03 9.12 -11.75
C ALA A 159 23.39 8.70 -10.32
N ARG A 160 22.42 8.65 -9.39
CA ARG A 160 22.66 8.17 -8.02
C ARG A 160 23.08 6.70 -8.00
N LEU A 161 22.38 5.84 -8.74
CA LEU A 161 22.78 4.43 -8.89
C LEU A 161 24.20 4.31 -9.45
N GLN A 162 24.56 5.07 -10.48
CA GLN A 162 25.90 5.08 -11.05
C GLN A 162 26.97 5.48 -10.04
N ALA A 163 26.68 6.47 -9.19
CA ALA A 163 27.56 6.94 -8.12
C ALA A 163 27.70 5.96 -6.94
N LEU A 164 26.84 4.94 -6.84
CA LEU A 164 26.95 3.93 -5.78
C LEU A 164 28.21 3.06 -5.98
N HIS A 165 29.19 3.17 -5.08
CA HIS A 165 30.46 2.46 -5.13
C HIS A 165 30.46 1.19 -4.26
N THR A 166 29.56 0.24 -4.54
CA THR A 166 29.43 -1.02 -3.79
C THR A 166 29.71 -2.23 -4.68
N VAL A 167 30.93 -2.77 -4.60
CA VAL A 167 31.37 -3.93 -5.41
C VAL A 167 30.47 -5.16 -5.18
N THR A 168 30.04 -5.36 -3.92
CA THR A 168 29.19 -6.49 -3.50
C THR A 168 27.78 -6.45 -4.07
N LEU A 169 27.30 -5.29 -4.53
CA LEU A 169 25.95 -5.11 -5.09
C LEU A 169 26.01 -4.79 -6.60
N SER A 170 27.12 -5.11 -7.26
CA SER A 170 27.34 -4.77 -8.67
C SER A 170 26.29 -5.40 -9.60
N LYS A 171 25.87 -6.64 -9.32
CA LYS A 171 24.86 -7.36 -10.09
C LYS A 171 23.47 -6.75 -9.89
N GLU A 172 23.08 -6.47 -8.65
CA GLU A 172 21.78 -5.86 -8.32
C GLU A 172 21.69 -4.45 -8.89
N LYS A 173 22.79 -3.69 -8.81
CA LYS A 173 22.92 -2.37 -9.42
C LYS A 173 22.73 -2.41 -10.94
N SER A 174 23.25 -3.42 -11.65
CA SER A 174 23.02 -3.51 -13.10
C SER A 174 21.54 -3.69 -13.43
N TYR A 175 20.82 -4.51 -12.67
CA TYR A 175 19.38 -4.67 -12.87
C TYR A 175 18.60 -3.38 -12.64
N ALA A 176 18.92 -2.65 -11.56
CA ALA A 176 18.33 -1.34 -11.31
C ALA A 176 18.62 -0.35 -12.45
N LEU A 177 19.87 -0.29 -12.94
CA LEU A 177 20.27 0.59 -14.04
C LEU A 177 19.58 0.25 -15.37
N ASP A 178 19.35 -1.02 -15.64
CA ASP A 178 18.62 -1.50 -16.81
C ASP A 178 17.16 -1.06 -16.75
N GLY A 179 16.50 -1.26 -15.60
CA GLY A 179 15.13 -0.80 -15.36
C GLY A 179 14.96 0.70 -15.59
N VAL A 180 15.80 1.53 -14.95
CA VAL A 180 15.78 2.99 -15.16
C VAL A 180 16.07 3.35 -16.62
N GLY A 181 17.05 2.69 -17.25
CA GLY A 181 17.42 2.94 -18.65
C GLY A 181 16.29 2.64 -19.64
N HIS A 182 15.55 1.57 -19.40
CA HIS A 182 14.39 1.21 -20.18
C HIS A 182 13.30 2.28 -20.08
N SER A 183 12.92 2.69 -18.86
CA SER A 183 11.93 3.75 -18.65
C SER A 183 12.34 5.09 -19.25
N ILE A 184 13.61 5.50 -19.13
CA ILE A 184 14.13 6.72 -19.78
C ILE A 184 13.89 6.67 -21.30
N SER A 185 14.14 5.51 -21.91
CA SER A 185 13.98 5.32 -23.35
C SER A 185 12.52 5.43 -23.77
N GLN A 186 11.60 4.85 -23.00
CA GLN A 186 10.15 4.95 -23.25
C GLN A 186 9.66 6.40 -23.15
N VAL A 187 10.04 7.13 -22.09
CA VAL A 187 9.63 8.54 -21.90
C VAL A 187 10.14 9.41 -23.04
N ARG A 188 11.40 9.23 -23.48
CA ARG A 188 11.96 9.97 -24.63
C ARG A 188 11.21 9.66 -25.93
N ALA A 189 10.84 8.41 -26.16
CA ALA A 189 10.05 8.03 -27.34
C ALA A 189 8.68 8.73 -27.33
N ALA A 190 7.99 8.73 -26.18
CA ALA A 190 6.72 9.43 -26.01
C ALA A 190 6.83 10.95 -26.24
N MET A 191 7.92 11.58 -25.80
CA MET A 191 8.18 13.01 -26.07
C MET A 191 8.44 13.31 -27.55
N GLY A 192 9.08 12.38 -28.28
CA GLY A 192 9.36 12.51 -29.71
C GLY A 192 8.15 12.22 -30.61
N HIS A 193 7.20 11.41 -30.13
CA HIS A 193 5.88 11.27 -30.71
C HIS A 193 4.97 12.38 -30.16
N LYS A 194 5.27 13.63 -30.51
CA LYS A 194 4.27 14.71 -30.35
C LYS A 194 3.08 14.38 -31.26
N PRO A 195 1.86 14.16 -30.75
CA PRO A 195 0.66 14.22 -31.58
C PRO A 195 0.50 15.61 -32.20
#